data_AF-A0A1J5RA14-F1
#
_entry.id   AF-A0A1J5RA14-F1
#
_cell.length_a   1.000
_cell.length_b   1.000
_cell.length_c   1.000
_cell.angle_alpha   90.00
_cell.angle_beta   90.00
_cell.angle_gamma   90.00
#
_symmetry.space_group_name_H-M   'P 1'
#
loop_
_entity.id
_entity.type
_entity.pdbx_description
1 polymer ?
#
loop_
_entity_poly.entity_id
_entity_poly.type
_entity_poly.pdbx_seq_one_letter_code
_entity_poly.pdbx_strand_id
1 'polypeptide(L)'
;MKRLTVLTAALLITVTSFAQKDSSSHEATDTIKVGNFVIIKKNKNAETGSDDNKRKIKLDFNIGNNSTRTYSRKRRNDNLSTNWWIFDLGFANVRDNTNYTSAQSMGYFSTVHGAPVNQNSFALNTGKSSNVNVWIFMQKLNISQHVLNLKYGLGLEMYNFRYDHSLSYRNNPVPYVFNDTINFSKDKLYAGYLTVPLMLNINTTPHRHNGFSFSAGVSAGYLVGSHNKQISAERGKQKYHGDLGLQPWRFATIAELGLGPVRLYGSYSLNALHKESTGVDQFPYAVGVRFSNW
;
A
#
# COMPACT_ATOMS: atom_id res chain seq x y z
N MET A 1 16.25 51.08 -35.56
CA MET A 1 17.29 50.08 -35.23
C MET A 1 18.22 50.59 -34.12
N LYS A 2 17.70 50.78 -32.90
CA LYS A 2 18.46 51.32 -31.74
C LYS A 2 18.05 50.68 -30.41
N ARG A 3 17.79 49.36 -30.40
CA ARG A 3 17.51 48.59 -29.17
C ARG A 3 18.25 47.25 -29.10
N LEU A 4 19.19 46.98 -30.01
CA LEU A 4 19.94 45.72 -30.07
C LEU A 4 21.42 45.84 -29.65
N THR A 5 21.90 47.04 -29.30
CA THR A 5 23.32 47.28 -28.96
C THR A 5 23.58 47.41 -27.46
N VAL A 6 22.54 47.36 -26.62
CA VAL A 6 22.70 47.42 -25.15
C VAL A 6 22.78 46.01 -24.52
N LEU A 7 22.29 44.98 -25.23
CA LEU A 7 22.30 43.59 -24.72
C LEU A 7 23.64 42.87 -24.96
N THR A 8 24.46 43.34 -25.90
CA THR A 8 25.79 42.77 -26.19
C THR A 8 26.91 43.35 -25.32
N ALA A 9 26.70 44.51 -24.67
CA ALA A 9 27.64 45.08 -23.71
C ALA A 9 27.51 44.49 -22.28
N ALA A 10 26.37 43.85 -21.97
CA ALA A 10 26.13 43.22 -20.67
C ALA A 10 26.58 41.74 -20.60
N LEU A 11 26.91 41.12 -21.75
CA LEU A 11 27.32 39.71 -21.83
C LEU A 11 28.85 39.51 -21.77
N LEU A 12 29.64 40.59 -21.73
CA LEU A 12 31.11 40.57 -21.78
C LEU A 12 31.79 40.84 -20.42
N ILE A 13 31.04 40.90 -19.31
CA ILE A 13 31.57 41.22 -17.96
C ILE A 13 31.60 39.99 -17.01
N THR A 14 31.13 38.81 -17.41
CA THR A 14 31.10 37.62 -16.52
C THR A 14 32.16 36.56 -16.79
N VAL A 15 33.20 36.85 -17.57
CA VAL A 15 34.31 35.91 -17.79
C VAL A 15 35.63 36.58 -17.46
N THR A 16 35.98 36.59 -16.16
CA THR A 16 37.34 36.47 -15.59
C THR A 16 37.25 36.88 -14.13
N SER A 17 37.23 35.92 -13.19
CA SER A 17 37.72 36.04 -11.80
C SER A 17 37.40 34.78 -10.99
N PHE A 18 38.07 33.67 -11.28
CA PHE A 18 38.35 32.65 -10.27
C PHE A 18 39.77 32.14 -10.50
N ALA A 19 40.74 32.93 -10.03
CA ALA A 19 42.13 32.55 -9.92
C ALA A 19 42.69 33.12 -8.61
N GLN A 20 42.44 32.41 -7.51
CA GLN A 20 43.29 32.43 -6.34
C GLN A 20 43.37 30.99 -5.83
N LYS A 21 44.58 30.42 -5.92
CA LYS A 21 44.93 29.09 -5.42
C LYS A 21 45.70 29.34 -4.12
N ASP A 22 45.01 29.26 -2.98
CA ASP A 22 45.67 29.29 -1.69
C ASP A 22 46.36 27.95 -1.43
N SER A 23 47.67 28.05 -1.17
CA SER A 23 48.51 26.95 -0.74
C SER A 23 48.30 26.72 0.75
N SER A 24 47.52 25.70 1.12
CA SER A 24 47.61 25.07 2.44
C SER A 24 47.82 23.57 2.26
N SER A 25 48.94 23.08 2.80
CA SER A 25 49.41 21.70 2.77
C SER A 25 48.33 20.70 3.19
N HIS A 26 47.87 19.87 2.26
CA HIS A 26 47.05 18.70 2.58
C HIS A 26 47.95 17.48 2.73
N GLU A 27 47.88 16.81 3.87
CA GLU A 27 48.41 15.46 4.05
C GLU A 27 47.84 14.54 2.96
N ALA A 28 48.71 13.89 2.19
CA ALA A 28 48.31 12.99 1.13
C ALA A 28 47.70 11.70 1.72
N THR A 29 46.38 11.59 1.69
CA THR A 29 45.70 10.30 1.85
C THR A 29 45.46 9.70 0.47
N ASP A 30 46.20 8.64 0.14
CA ASP A 30 45.99 7.88 -1.10
C ASP A 30 44.56 7.33 -1.12
N THR A 31 43.80 7.82 -2.10
CA THR A 31 42.42 7.42 -2.35
C THR A 31 42.35 6.76 -3.72
N ILE A 32 41.90 5.51 -3.76
CA ILE A 32 41.65 4.79 -5.02
C ILE A 32 40.15 4.68 -5.21
N LYS A 33 39.67 5.12 -6.39
CA LYS A 33 38.28 4.99 -6.80
C LYS A 33 38.14 3.85 -7.80
N VAL A 34 37.30 2.87 -7.47
CA VAL A 34 36.92 1.78 -8.38
C VAL A 34 35.40 1.80 -8.54
N GLY A 35 34.92 2.31 -9.67
CA GLY A 35 33.49 2.48 -9.93
C GLY A 35 32.82 3.41 -8.90
N ASN A 36 31.77 2.90 -8.24
CA ASN A 36 30.99 3.64 -7.24
C ASN A 36 31.53 3.51 -5.80
N PHE A 37 32.68 2.87 -5.59
CA PHE A 37 33.30 2.73 -4.27
C PHE A 37 34.58 3.57 -4.16
N VAL A 38 34.80 4.13 -2.98
CA VAL A 38 35.98 4.92 -2.64
C VAL A 38 36.66 4.27 -1.44
N ILE A 39 37.92 3.86 -1.59
CA ILE A 39 38.72 3.28 -0.52
C ILE A 39 39.74 4.33 -0.08
N ILE A 40 39.69 4.69 1.20
CA ILE A 40 40.60 5.68 1.81
C ILE A 40 41.56 4.94 2.74
N LYS A 41 42.86 4.98 2.43
CA LYS A 41 43.90 4.46 3.32
C LYS A 41 44.31 5.56 4.29
N LYS A 42 43.92 5.42 5.56
CA LYS A 42 44.35 6.35 6.62
C LYS A 42 45.72 5.90 7.13
N ASN A 43 46.78 6.65 6.83
CA ASN A 43 48.08 6.44 7.48
C ASN A 43 47.95 6.86 8.95
N LYS A 44 48.20 5.91 9.86
CA LYS A 44 48.41 6.21 11.29
C LYS A 44 49.89 6.50 11.48
N ASN A 45 50.23 7.73 11.87
CA ASN A 45 51.54 8.01 12.44
C ASN A 45 51.70 7.27 13.78
N ALA A 46 52.94 6.83 14.02
CA ALA A 46 53.37 5.91 15.06
C ALA A 46 53.49 6.57 16.45
N GLU A 47 53.68 5.69 17.45
CA GLU A 47 53.83 5.89 18.90
C GLU A 47 52.48 5.89 19.65
N THR A 48 52.17 5.00 20.60
CA THR A 48 52.97 4.17 21.53
C THR A 48 52.10 2.97 21.96
N GLY A 49 52.71 1.83 22.31
CA GLY A 49 52.10 0.86 23.23
C GLY A 49 51.61 -0.46 22.62
N SER A 50 52.34 -1.51 22.95
CA SER A 50 52.10 -2.94 22.75
C SER A 50 50.66 -3.38 23.05
N ASP A 51 50.06 -4.19 22.18
CA ASP A 51 49.50 -5.50 22.57
C ASP A 51 49.00 -6.31 21.38
N ASP A 52 49.29 -7.61 21.46
CA ASP A 52 48.86 -8.68 20.57
C ASP A 52 47.33 -8.76 20.45
N ASN A 53 46.81 -8.80 19.22
CA ASN A 53 45.95 -9.87 18.70
C ASN A 53 45.03 -9.42 17.55
N LYS A 54 44.95 -10.30 16.54
CA LYS A 54 43.86 -10.45 15.56
C LYS A 54 43.57 -9.20 14.70
N ARG A 55 44.15 -9.19 13.50
CA ARG A 55 43.67 -8.38 12.36
C ARG A 55 42.24 -8.80 11.99
N LYS A 56 41.24 -8.29 12.69
CA LYS A 56 39.85 -8.27 12.21
C LYS A 56 39.75 -7.19 11.14
N ILE A 57 39.69 -7.62 9.88
CA ILE A 57 39.23 -6.76 8.79
C ILE A 57 37.74 -6.50 9.08
N LYS A 58 37.41 -5.32 9.61
CA LYS A 58 36.01 -4.87 9.69
C LYS A 58 35.62 -4.38 8.30
N LEU A 59 34.84 -5.18 7.59
CA LEU A 59 34.11 -4.77 6.40
C LEU A 59 32.77 -4.19 6.86
N ASP A 60 32.74 -2.87 7.07
CA ASP A 60 31.51 -2.17 7.38
C ASP A 60 30.73 -1.90 6.08
N PHE A 61 29.73 -2.73 5.78
CA PHE A 61 28.78 -2.48 4.69
C PHE A 61 27.68 -1.53 5.17
N ASN A 62 27.86 -0.23 4.92
CA ASN A 62 26.79 0.77 5.11
C ASN A 62 25.93 0.86 3.85
N ILE A 63 24.82 0.10 3.81
CA ILE A 63 23.67 0.40 2.95
C ILE A 63 22.72 1.27 3.78
N GLY A 64 22.71 2.56 3.49
CA GLY A 64 21.85 3.53 4.16
C GLY A 64 22.60 4.82 4.46
N ASN A 65 22.00 5.92 4.02
CA ASN A 65 22.50 7.27 4.22
C ASN A 65 22.45 7.61 5.72
N ASN A 66 23.51 7.29 6.48
CA ASN A 66 23.62 7.69 7.88
C ASN A 66 25.05 8.11 8.20
N SER A 67 25.31 9.41 7.98
CA SER A 67 26.44 10.09 8.57
C SER A 67 26.24 10.20 10.09
N THR A 68 27.17 9.62 10.82
CA THR A 68 27.33 9.76 12.26
C THR A 68 27.56 11.21 12.65
N ARG A 69 26.57 11.81 13.30
CA ARG A 69 26.70 12.98 14.18
C ARG A 69 25.51 12.98 15.14
N THR A 70 25.73 12.52 16.37
CA THR A 70 24.78 12.59 17.48
C THR A 70 24.62 14.03 17.94
N TYR A 71 24.02 14.87 17.10
CA TYR A 71 23.27 16.01 17.58
C TYR A 71 21.84 15.49 17.80
N SER A 72 21.35 15.59 19.03
CA SER A 72 19.91 15.52 19.31
C SER A 72 19.24 16.69 18.59
N ARG A 73 19.02 16.54 17.28
CA ARG A 73 18.13 17.41 16.53
C ARG A 73 16.77 17.13 17.13
N LYS A 74 16.26 18.08 17.93
CA LYS A 74 14.82 18.25 18.17
C LYS A 74 14.16 18.02 16.81
N ARG A 75 13.47 16.88 16.63
CA ARG A 75 12.78 16.58 15.37
C ARG A 75 11.90 17.80 15.09
N ARG A 76 12.19 18.52 14.00
CA ARG A 76 11.26 19.55 13.55
C ARG A 76 9.94 18.83 13.28
N ASN A 77 8.85 19.40 13.78
CA ASN A 77 7.53 18.89 13.46
C ASN A 77 7.28 19.26 12.00
N ASP A 78 7.63 18.33 11.10
CA ASP A 78 7.42 18.53 9.68
C ASP A 78 5.93 18.52 9.39
N ASN A 79 5.46 19.51 8.64
CA ASN A 79 4.04 19.61 8.28
C ASN A 79 3.59 18.48 7.34
N LEU A 80 4.53 17.76 6.74
CA LEU A 80 4.25 16.63 5.86
C LEU A 80 5.08 15.42 6.29
N SER A 81 4.40 14.35 6.68
CA SER A 81 5.02 13.04 6.90
C SER A 81 4.60 12.09 5.78
N THR A 82 5.52 11.24 5.32
CA THR A 82 5.25 10.21 4.31
C THR A 82 5.67 8.86 4.85
N ASN A 83 4.78 7.88 4.72
CA ASN A 83 4.98 6.51 5.16
C ASN A 83 4.85 5.58 3.95
N TRP A 84 5.80 4.66 3.80
CA TRP A 84 5.90 3.77 2.65
C TRP A 84 5.68 2.33 3.07
N TRP A 85 5.11 1.52 2.18
CA TRP A 85 4.93 0.08 2.37
C TRP A 85 4.21 -0.26 3.68
N ILE A 86 3.01 0.30 3.84
CA ILE A 86 2.14 -0.01 4.98
C ILE A 86 1.40 -1.30 4.66
N PHE A 87 1.31 -2.18 5.65
CA PHE A 87 0.62 -3.46 5.53
C PHE A 87 -0.60 -3.50 6.44
N ASP A 88 -1.71 -3.96 5.87
CA ASP A 88 -2.96 -4.21 6.58
C ASP A 88 -3.31 -5.69 6.51
N LEU A 89 -3.71 -6.26 7.65
CA LEU A 89 -4.25 -7.61 7.75
C LEU A 89 -5.60 -7.53 8.47
N GLY A 90 -6.64 -8.04 7.82
CA GLY A 90 -7.98 -8.00 8.37
C GLY A 90 -8.86 -9.15 7.89
N PHE A 91 -10.07 -9.15 8.44
CA PHE A 91 -11.15 -10.00 7.99
C PHE A 91 -11.99 -9.24 6.97
N ALA A 92 -12.46 -9.96 5.95
CA ALA A 92 -13.37 -9.43 4.95
C ALA A 92 -14.72 -10.15 5.08
N ASN A 93 -15.80 -9.41 4.92
CA ASN A 93 -17.14 -9.99 4.85
C ASN A 93 -18.02 -9.11 3.96
N VAL A 94 -19.26 -9.52 3.72
CA VAL A 94 -20.22 -8.81 2.88
C VAL A 94 -21.55 -8.67 3.62
N ARG A 95 -22.22 -7.54 3.43
CA ARG A 95 -23.64 -7.40 3.75
C ARG A 95 -24.43 -7.68 2.47
N ASP A 96 -25.20 -8.75 2.47
CA ASP A 96 -26.00 -9.16 1.32
C ASP A 96 -27.44 -8.64 1.43
N ASN A 97 -27.82 -7.74 0.53
CA ASN A 97 -29.17 -7.18 0.41
C ASN A 97 -29.86 -7.65 -0.89
N THR A 98 -29.33 -8.69 -1.55
CA THR A 98 -29.82 -9.17 -2.84
C THR A 98 -31.25 -9.71 -2.74
N ASN A 99 -32.14 -9.23 -3.62
CA ASN A 99 -33.41 -9.90 -3.85
C ASN A 99 -33.20 -11.05 -4.84
N TYR A 100 -33.02 -12.26 -4.31
CA TYR A 100 -32.71 -13.44 -5.10
C TYR A 100 -33.82 -13.84 -6.07
N THR A 101 -35.08 -13.46 -5.82
CA THR A 101 -36.20 -13.74 -6.71
C THR A 101 -36.09 -12.92 -8.00
N SER A 102 -35.79 -11.63 -7.90
CA SER A 102 -35.57 -10.79 -9.09
C SER A 102 -34.24 -11.10 -9.76
N ALA A 103 -33.18 -11.36 -8.98
CA ALA A 103 -31.84 -11.62 -9.51
C ALA A 103 -31.78 -12.88 -10.40
N GLN A 104 -32.62 -13.91 -10.17
CA GLN A 104 -32.71 -15.07 -11.08
C GLN A 104 -33.00 -14.67 -12.53
N SER A 105 -33.83 -13.63 -12.74
CA SER A 105 -34.23 -13.20 -14.08
C SER A 105 -33.19 -12.35 -14.82
N MET A 106 -32.10 -11.96 -14.15
CA MET A 106 -31.09 -11.05 -14.73
C MET A 106 -29.99 -11.76 -15.53
N GLY A 107 -30.06 -13.10 -15.65
CA GLY A 107 -29.17 -13.89 -16.51
C GLY A 107 -27.76 -14.11 -15.98
N TYR A 108 -27.42 -13.54 -14.81
CA TYR A 108 -26.14 -13.80 -14.13
C TYR A 108 -26.11 -15.15 -13.41
N PHE A 109 -27.26 -15.63 -12.94
CA PHE A 109 -27.38 -16.95 -12.32
C PHE A 109 -27.69 -18.01 -13.37
N SER A 110 -26.86 -19.04 -13.41
CA SER A 110 -26.99 -20.16 -14.32
C SER A 110 -27.36 -21.43 -13.55
N THR A 111 -28.29 -22.21 -14.08
CA THR A 111 -28.77 -23.48 -13.50
C THR A 111 -28.17 -24.71 -14.17
N VAL A 112 -27.14 -24.53 -15.01
CA VAL A 112 -26.63 -25.58 -15.92
C VAL A 112 -26.15 -26.83 -15.18
N HIS A 113 -25.70 -26.72 -13.93
CA HIS A 113 -25.09 -27.85 -13.19
C HIS A 113 -25.54 -27.97 -11.73
N GLY A 114 -26.70 -27.44 -11.34
CA GLY A 114 -27.12 -27.54 -9.94
C GLY A 114 -28.39 -26.78 -9.59
N ALA A 115 -28.64 -26.68 -8.28
CA ALA A 115 -29.74 -25.88 -7.76
C ALA A 115 -29.56 -24.38 -8.09
N PRO A 116 -30.66 -23.61 -8.21
CA PRO A 116 -30.58 -22.17 -8.41
C PRO A 116 -29.71 -21.49 -7.33
N VAL A 117 -28.90 -20.52 -7.77
CA VAL A 117 -28.05 -19.72 -6.87
C VAL A 117 -28.96 -18.93 -5.94
N ASN A 118 -28.74 -19.02 -4.64
CA ASN A 118 -29.54 -18.32 -3.64
C ASN A 118 -28.64 -17.70 -2.56
N GLN A 119 -29.24 -17.11 -1.53
CA GLN A 119 -28.49 -16.49 -0.43
C GLN A 119 -27.47 -17.43 0.23
N ASN A 120 -27.81 -18.71 0.39
CA ASN A 120 -26.91 -19.68 1.01
C ASN A 120 -25.70 -19.99 0.11
N SER A 121 -25.87 -19.92 -1.22
CA SER A 121 -24.77 -20.08 -2.17
C SER A 121 -23.66 -19.06 -1.95
N PHE A 122 -24.01 -17.82 -1.58
CA PHE A 122 -23.07 -16.74 -1.30
C PHE A 122 -22.60 -16.68 0.16
N ALA A 123 -23.06 -17.60 1.02
CA ALA A 123 -22.63 -17.63 2.41
C ALA A 123 -21.10 -17.75 2.50
N LEU A 124 -20.52 -16.82 3.27
CA LEU A 124 -19.08 -16.74 3.47
C LEU A 124 -18.64 -17.46 4.74
N ASN A 125 -17.53 -18.18 4.62
CA ASN A 125 -16.73 -18.57 5.75
C ASN A 125 -16.04 -17.32 6.34
N THR A 126 -16.71 -16.65 7.26
CA THR A 126 -16.26 -15.36 7.81
C THR A 126 -14.86 -15.47 8.42
N GLY A 127 -14.55 -16.56 9.13
CA GLY A 127 -13.23 -16.76 9.76
C GLY A 127 -12.09 -17.02 8.77
N LYS A 128 -12.38 -17.40 7.53
CA LYS A 128 -11.37 -17.65 6.48
C LYS A 128 -11.36 -16.57 5.39
N SER A 129 -12.29 -15.63 5.44
CA SER A 129 -12.37 -14.52 4.50
C SER A 129 -11.49 -13.38 5.00
N SER A 130 -10.57 -12.92 4.14
CA SER A 130 -9.51 -12.01 4.56
C SER A 130 -9.39 -10.78 3.68
N ASN A 131 -8.95 -9.69 4.28
CA ASN A 131 -8.56 -8.47 3.60
C ASN A 131 -7.07 -8.23 3.86
N VAL A 132 -6.29 -8.09 2.78
CA VAL A 132 -4.87 -7.80 2.87
C VAL A 132 -4.62 -6.58 2.01
N ASN A 133 -4.13 -5.50 2.61
CA ASN A 133 -3.86 -4.27 1.87
C ASN A 133 -2.37 -3.94 1.93
N VAL A 134 -1.86 -3.44 0.82
CA VAL A 134 -0.48 -2.95 0.71
C VAL A 134 -0.56 -1.51 0.23
N TRP A 135 -0.26 -0.56 1.10
CA TRP A 135 -0.19 0.84 0.71
C TRP A 135 1.23 1.18 0.28
N ILE A 136 1.35 1.58 -0.98
CA ILE A 136 2.62 2.00 -1.58
C ILE A 136 3.13 3.20 -0.80
N PHE A 137 2.26 4.20 -0.61
CA PHE A 137 2.53 5.33 0.26
C PHE A 137 1.25 5.86 0.91
N MET A 138 1.44 6.50 2.06
CA MET A 138 0.47 7.42 2.65
C MET A 138 1.19 8.69 3.07
N GLN A 139 0.55 9.84 2.84
CA GLN A 139 1.00 11.14 3.28
C GLN A 139 0.05 11.69 4.34
N LYS A 140 0.61 12.30 5.38
CA LYS A 140 -0.11 12.99 6.44
C LYS A 140 0.34 14.44 6.42
N LEU A 141 -0.53 15.31 5.95
CA LEU A 141 -0.36 16.75 5.91
C LEU A 141 -1.01 17.35 7.16
N ASN A 142 -0.24 18.07 7.96
CA ASN A 142 -0.76 18.85 9.07
C ASN A 142 -1.55 20.07 8.55
N ILE A 143 -2.81 20.18 8.96
CA ILE A 143 -3.67 21.33 8.64
C ILE A 143 -3.65 22.36 9.78
N SER A 144 -3.80 21.91 11.03
CA SER A 144 -3.86 22.80 12.18
C SER A 144 -3.15 22.20 13.39
N GLN A 145 -2.09 22.90 13.80
CA GLN A 145 -1.35 22.68 15.06
C GLN A 145 -0.95 21.22 15.34
N HIS A 146 -0.82 20.37 14.32
CA HIS A 146 -0.53 18.94 14.41
C HIS A 146 -1.63 18.10 15.08
N VAL A 147 -2.77 18.72 15.41
CA VAL A 147 -3.97 18.05 15.93
C VAL A 147 -4.82 17.56 14.77
N LEU A 148 -5.09 18.43 13.79
CA LEU A 148 -5.86 18.07 12.60
C LEU A 148 -4.92 17.87 11.41
N ASN A 149 -5.04 16.72 10.76
CA ASN A 149 -4.20 16.34 9.63
C ASN A 149 -5.05 15.75 8.50
N LEU A 150 -4.69 16.04 7.26
CA LEU A 150 -5.21 15.35 6.08
C LEU A 150 -4.33 14.15 5.78
N LYS A 151 -4.94 12.98 5.61
CA LYS A 151 -4.27 11.76 5.19
C LYS A 151 -4.76 11.33 3.82
N TYR A 152 -3.84 11.09 2.91
CA TYR A 152 -4.13 10.56 1.58
C TYR A 152 -3.02 9.61 1.14
N GLY A 153 -3.27 8.76 0.15
CA GLY A 153 -2.28 7.77 -0.27
C GLY A 153 -2.67 6.96 -1.49
N LEU A 154 -1.91 5.90 -1.75
CA LEU A 154 -2.20 4.94 -2.81
C LEU A 154 -1.83 3.54 -2.32
N GLY A 155 -2.72 2.59 -2.54
CA GLY A 155 -2.49 1.20 -2.15
C GLY A 155 -3.31 0.21 -2.94
N LEU A 156 -2.95 -1.06 -2.78
CA LEU A 156 -3.69 -2.19 -3.32
C LEU A 156 -4.49 -2.82 -2.18
N GLU A 157 -5.81 -2.77 -2.26
CA GLU A 157 -6.71 -3.50 -1.37
C GLU A 157 -7.06 -4.86 -1.97
N MET A 158 -6.77 -5.95 -1.27
CA MET A 158 -7.03 -7.30 -1.76
C MET A 158 -8.06 -8.00 -0.88
N TYR A 159 -9.25 -8.20 -1.44
CA TYR A 159 -10.35 -8.92 -0.82
C TYR A 159 -10.30 -10.39 -1.21
N ASN A 160 -10.49 -11.25 -0.21
CA ASN A 160 -10.44 -12.69 -0.35
C ASN A 160 -11.69 -13.27 0.32
N PHE A 161 -12.77 -13.40 -0.45
CA PHE A 161 -14.02 -13.97 0.04
C PHE A 161 -13.98 -15.47 -0.07
N ARG A 162 -14.14 -16.18 1.05
CA ARG A 162 -14.15 -17.65 1.10
C ARG A 162 -15.59 -18.12 1.21
N TYR A 163 -16.09 -18.83 0.21
CA TYR A 163 -17.44 -19.39 0.24
C TYR A 163 -17.48 -20.70 1.03
N ASP A 164 -18.60 -20.93 1.72
CA ASP A 164 -18.89 -22.20 2.39
C ASP A 164 -19.49 -23.24 1.43
N HIS A 165 -20.13 -22.78 0.34
CA HIS A 165 -20.73 -23.63 -0.69
C HIS A 165 -19.94 -23.58 -2.01
N SER A 166 -20.25 -24.50 -2.92
CA SER A 166 -19.59 -24.66 -4.21
C SER A 166 -20.06 -23.63 -5.25
N LEU A 167 -19.75 -22.36 -5.03
CA LEU A 167 -20.14 -21.25 -5.90
C LEU A 167 -19.10 -20.96 -7.00
N SER A 168 -19.39 -21.43 -8.20
CA SER A 168 -18.51 -21.28 -9.36
C SER A 168 -18.79 -19.99 -10.13
N TYR A 169 -17.75 -19.16 -10.31
CA TYR A 169 -17.78 -18.02 -11.23
C TYR A 169 -17.11 -18.39 -12.56
N ARG A 170 -17.73 -18.02 -13.68
CA ARG A 170 -17.20 -18.20 -15.04
C ARG A 170 -17.42 -16.94 -15.87
N ASN A 171 -16.71 -16.87 -17.00
CA ASN A 171 -16.64 -15.68 -17.83
C ASN A 171 -16.78 -15.97 -19.33
N ASN A 172 -17.71 -16.85 -19.74
CA ASN A 172 -17.83 -17.24 -21.16
C ASN A 172 -19.25 -17.64 -21.58
N PRO A 173 -19.90 -16.98 -22.57
CA PRO A 173 -19.49 -15.78 -23.29
C PRO A 173 -19.66 -14.48 -22.49
N VAL A 174 -20.47 -14.51 -21.42
CA VAL A 174 -20.68 -13.42 -20.46
C VAL A 174 -20.36 -13.92 -19.04
N PRO A 175 -20.10 -13.03 -18.07
CA PRO A 175 -19.95 -13.44 -16.67
C PRO A 175 -21.22 -14.10 -16.14
N TYR A 176 -21.08 -15.24 -15.48
CA TYR A 176 -22.18 -15.92 -14.78
C TYR A 176 -21.68 -16.70 -13.57
N VAL A 177 -22.61 -17.03 -12.69
CA VAL A 177 -22.39 -17.80 -11.46
C VAL A 177 -23.37 -18.96 -11.38
N PHE A 178 -22.91 -20.11 -10.88
CA PHE A 178 -23.74 -21.29 -10.66
C PHE A 178 -23.27 -22.09 -9.45
N ASN A 179 -24.17 -22.89 -8.88
CA ASN A 179 -23.81 -23.89 -7.90
C ASN A 179 -23.23 -25.12 -8.64
N ASP A 180 -21.97 -25.45 -8.37
CA ASP A 180 -21.31 -26.63 -8.93
C ASP A 180 -21.73 -27.90 -8.16
N THR A 181 -21.86 -29.02 -8.85
CA THR A 181 -22.09 -30.32 -8.20
C THR A 181 -20.85 -30.85 -7.49
N ILE A 182 -19.66 -30.35 -7.86
CA ILE A 182 -18.41 -30.76 -7.23
C ILE A 182 -18.26 -30.10 -5.86
N ASN A 183 -17.86 -30.90 -4.88
CA ASN A 183 -17.52 -30.41 -3.56
C ASN A 183 -16.10 -29.80 -3.55
N PHE A 184 -16.01 -28.50 -3.27
CA PHE A 184 -14.73 -27.81 -3.16
C PHE A 184 -14.25 -27.74 -1.71
N SER A 185 -13.02 -28.19 -1.47
CA SER A 185 -12.31 -27.92 -0.21
C SER A 185 -12.02 -26.42 -0.02
N LYS A 186 -11.96 -25.68 -1.13
CA LYS A 186 -11.69 -24.25 -1.17
C LYS A 186 -12.38 -23.63 -2.37
N ASP A 187 -13.31 -22.73 -2.10
CA ASP A 187 -13.88 -21.84 -3.10
C ASP A 187 -13.68 -20.40 -2.65
N LYS A 188 -12.96 -19.61 -3.45
CA LYS A 188 -12.57 -18.26 -3.06
C LYS A 188 -12.66 -17.30 -4.23
N LEU A 189 -13.40 -16.21 -4.02
CA LEU A 189 -13.35 -15.03 -4.89
C LEU A 189 -12.27 -14.05 -4.40
N TYR A 190 -11.38 -13.68 -5.31
CA TYR A 190 -10.40 -12.63 -5.11
C TYR A 190 -10.82 -11.38 -5.89
N ALA A 191 -10.77 -10.22 -5.24
CA ALA A 191 -10.94 -8.92 -5.87
C ALA A 191 -9.85 -7.96 -5.38
N GLY A 192 -9.02 -7.47 -6.29
CA GLY A 192 -7.94 -6.53 -6.01
C GLY A 192 -8.26 -5.14 -6.57
N TYR A 193 -8.26 -4.13 -5.70
CA TYR A 193 -8.56 -2.74 -6.03
C TYR A 193 -7.35 -1.84 -5.78
N LEU A 194 -6.90 -1.12 -6.80
CA LEU A 194 -5.98 0.00 -6.61
C LEU A 194 -6.78 1.17 -6.04
N THR A 195 -6.47 1.57 -4.81
CA THR A 195 -7.31 2.44 -3.99
C THR A 195 -6.57 3.67 -3.50
N VAL A 196 -7.25 4.81 -3.56
CA VAL A 196 -6.83 6.10 -3.02
C VAL A 196 -7.74 6.43 -1.83
N PRO A 197 -7.23 6.49 -0.59
CA PRO A 197 -7.98 6.94 0.56
C PRO A 197 -7.80 8.45 0.75
N LEU A 198 -8.82 9.10 1.30
CA LEU A 198 -8.80 10.48 1.77
C LEU A 198 -9.46 10.54 3.14
N MET A 199 -8.68 10.85 4.18
CA MET A 199 -9.10 10.80 5.57
C MET A 199 -8.71 12.07 6.31
N LEU A 200 -9.57 12.52 7.22
CA LEU A 200 -9.21 13.47 8.26
C LEU A 200 -8.67 12.69 9.46
N ASN A 201 -7.56 13.15 10.01
CA ASN A 201 -6.89 12.54 11.15
C ASN A 201 -6.79 13.53 12.30
N ILE A 202 -7.34 13.13 13.44
CA ILE A 202 -7.24 13.83 14.71
C ILE A 202 -6.19 13.12 15.56
N ASN A 203 -5.15 13.85 15.96
CA ASN A 203 -4.14 13.38 16.89
C ASN A 203 -4.39 14.02 18.25
N THR A 204 -4.86 13.22 19.21
CA THR A 204 -5.23 13.72 20.55
C THR A 204 -4.03 14.01 21.44
N THR A 205 -2.85 13.46 21.09
CA THR A 205 -1.62 13.63 21.87
C THR A 205 -0.44 13.90 20.93
N PRO A 206 -0.34 15.10 20.32
CA PRO A 206 0.65 15.43 19.30
C PRO A 206 2.11 15.39 19.79
N HIS A 207 2.35 15.51 21.10
CA HIS A 207 3.70 15.54 21.69
C HIS A 207 4.18 14.21 22.28
N ARG A 208 3.40 13.12 22.15
CA ARG A 208 3.77 11.79 22.63
C ARG A 208 4.07 10.85 21.47
N HIS A 209 5.15 10.07 21.59
CA HIS A 209 5.59 9.09 20.59
C HIS A 209 4.56 7.96 20.36
N ASN A 210 3.74 7.62 21.36
CA ASN A 210 2.70 6.59 21.28
C ASN A 210 1.31 7.22 21.42
N GLY A 211 1.06 8.27 20.64
CA GLY A 211 -0.18 9.02 20.75
C GLY A 211 -1.40 8.26 20.24
N PHE A 212 -2.56 8.56 20.84
CA PHE A 212 -3.85 8.09 20.32
C PHE A 212 -4.27 8.96 19.15
N SER A 213 -4.60 8.32 18.04
CA SER A 213 -5.05 9.00 16.83
C SER A 213 -6.31 8.35 16.27
N PHE A 214 -7.20 9.17 15.77
CA PHE A 214 -8.40 8.74 15.06
C PHE A 214 -8.33 9.28 13.64
N SER A 215 -8.68 8.47 12.65
CA SER A 215 -8.89 8.95 11.29
C SER A 215 -10.22 8.46 10.74
N ALA A 216 -10.90 9.28 9.96
CA ALA A 216 -12.11 8.91 9.25
C ALA A 216 -12.18 9.60 7.89
N GLY A 217 -12.75 8.95 6.90
CA GLY A 217 -12.95 9.51 5.58
C GLY A 217 -13.50 8.51 4.57
N VAL A 218 -13.11 8.70 3.31
CA VAL A 218 -13.60 7.90 2.18
C VAL A 218 -12.43 7.37 1.36
N SER A 219 -12.68 6.35 0.55
CA SER A 219 -11.74 5.84 -0.44
C SER A 219 -12.44 5.54 -1.75
N ALA A 220 -11.69 5.70 -2.84
CA ALA A 220 -12.08 5.34 -4.18
C ALA A 220 -11.05 4.39 -4.76
N GLY A 221 -11.49 3.26 -5.31
CA GLY A 221 -10.61 2.25 -5.89
C GLY A 221 -11.10 1.73 -7.24
N TYR A 222 -10.14 1.27 -8.03
CA TYR A 222 -10.37 0.67 -9.35
C TYR A 222 -9.91 -0.79 -9.37
N LEU A 223 -10.75 -1.68 -9.89
CA LEU A 223 -10.48 -3.11 -9.98
C LEU A 223 -9.31 -3.38 -10.93
N VAL A 224 -8.21 -3.90 -10.40
CA VAL A 224 -7.00 -4.22 -11.18
C VAL A 224 -6.85 -5.73 -11.41
N GLY A 225 -7.58 -6.55 -10.68
CA GLY A 225 -7.58 -7.98 -10.92
C GLY A 225 -8.62 -8.72 -10.12
N SER A 226 -9.21 -9.74 -10.74
CA SER A 226 -10.14 -10.64 -10.08
C SER A 226 -9.94 -12.07 -10.55
N HIS A 227 -10.20 -13.02 -9.65
CA HIS A 227 -10.26 -14.42 -10.02
C HIS A 227 -11.07 -15.23 -9.01
N ASN A 228 -11.74 -16.27 -9.48
CA ASN A 228 -12.27 -17.33 -8.63
C ASN A 228 -11.25 -18.47 -8.57
N LYS A 229 -10.87 -18.89 -7.36
CA LYS A 229 -9.95 -19.99 -7.09
C LYS A 229 -10.70 -21.14 -6.41
N GLN A 230 -10.73 -22.28 -7.08
CA GLN A 230 -11.39 -23.50 -6.60
C GLN A 230 -10.36 -24.63 -6.40
N ILE A 231 -10.55 -25.46 -5.38
CA ILE A 231 -9.75 -26.67 -5.13
C ILE A 231 -10.68 -27.82 -4.78
N SER A 232 -10.70 -28.86 -5.61
CA SER A 232 -11.38 -30.13 -5.36
C SER A 232 -10.43 -31.31 -5.56
N ALA A 233 -10.84 -32.49 -5.07
CA ALA A 233 -10.13 -33.73 -5.36
C ALA A 233 -10.21 -34.10 -6.85
N GLU A 234 -11.36 -33.83 -7.47
CA GLU A 234 -11.65 -34.21 -8.87
C GLU A 234 -10.95 -33.32 -9.90
N ARG A 235 -11.02 -32.00 -9.75
CA ARG A 235 -10.46 -31.04 -10.73
C ARG A 235 -9.13 -30.43 -10.29
N GLY A 236 -8.65 -30.77 -9.10
CA GLY A 236 -7.47 -30.15 -8.51
C GLY A 236 -7.66 -28.64 -8.26
N LYS A 237 -6.58 -27.88 -8.39
CA LYS A 237 -6.56 -26.42 -8.18
C LYS A 237 -6.79 -25.69 -9.50
N GLN A 238 -7.89 -24.96 -9.59
CA GLN A 238 -8.25 -24.14 -10.75
C GLN A 238 -8.36 -22.67 -10.37
N LYS A 239 -8.04 -21.79 -11.32
CA LYS A 239 -8.21 -20.34 -11.19
C LYS A 239 -8.85 -19.79 -12.46
N TYR A 240 -10.00 -19.17 -12.32
CA TYR A 240 -10.75 -18.52 -13.39
C TYR A 240 -10.61 -17.01 -13.25
N HIS A 241 -9.89 -16.39 -14.18
CA HIS A 241 -9.68 -14.95 -14.21
C HIS A 241 -10.74 -14.28 -15.09
N GLY A 242 -10.98 -12.99 -14.85
CA GLY A 242 -11.90 -12.19 -15.65
C GLY A 242 -12.49 -11.05 -14.84
N ASP A 243 -13.53 -10.43 -15.38
CA ASP A 243 -14.29 -9.41 -14.66
C ASP A 243 -15.24 -10.04 -13.64
N LEU A 244 -15.68 -11.28 -13.90
CA LEU A 244 -16.56 -12.07 -13.02
C LEU A 244 -17.87 -11.38 -12.63
N GLY A 245 -18.27 -10.32 -13.33
CA GLY A 245 -19.42 -9.49 -12.98
C GLY A 245 -19.15 -8.51 -11.82
N LEU A 246 -17.89 -8.29 -11.45
CA LEU A 246 -17.50 -7.36 -10.40
C LEU A 246 -17.55 -5.91 -10.87
N GLN A 247 -17.89 -5.04 -9.93
CA GLN A 247 -17.92 -3.60 -10.15
C GLN A 247 -16.48 -3.06 -10.27
N PRO A 248 -16.14 -2.35 -11.37
CA PRO A 248 -14.80 -1.80 -11.56
C PRO A 248 -14.44 -0.74 -10.53
N TRP A 249 -15.41 0.10 -10.15
CA TRP A 249 -15.21 1.16 -9.18
C TRP A 249 -15.71 0.75 -7.80
N ARG A 250 -14.92 1.01 -6.76
CA ARG A 250 -15.33 0.84 -5.37
C ARG A 250 -15.22 2.16 -4.63
N PHE A 251 -16.30 2.58 -4.00
CA PHE A 251 -16.35 3.71 -3.09
C PHE A 251 -16.64 3.19 -1.69
N ALA A 252 -15.84 3.57 -0.71
CA ALA A 252 -15.99 3.10 0.65
C ALA A 252 -15.76 4.20 1.66
N THR A 253 -16.40 4.09 2.82
CA THR A 253 -15.98 4.82 4.01
C THR A 253 -14.87 4.05 4.71
N ILE A 254 -13.89 4.76 5.26
CA ILE A 254 -12.75 4.19 5.98
C ILE A 254 -12.57 4.91 7.32
N ALA A 255 -12.27 4.16 8.36
CA ALA A 255 -11.92 4.68 9.67
C ALA A 255 -10.69 3.95 10.23
N GLU A 256 -9.90 4.64 11.05
CA GLU A 256 -8.75 4.07 11.75
C GLU A 256 -8.65 4.60 13.18
N LEU A 257 -8.22 3.73 14.10
CA LEU A 257 -7.87 4.03 15.48
C LEU A 257 -6.42 3.59 15.71
N GLY A 258 -5.53 4.55 15.92
CA GLY A 258 -4.10 4.29 16.05
C GLY A 258 -3.60 4.43 17.48
N LEU A 259 -2.75 3.48 17.90
CA LEU A 259 -1.98 3.52 19.13
C LEU A 259 -0.52 3.14 18.81
N GLY A 260 0.34 4.15 18.64
CA GLY A 260 1.73 3.94 18.24
C GLY A 260 1.86 3.26 16.85
N PRO A 261 2.64 2.17 16.70
CA PRO A 261 2.90 1.53 15.41
C PRO A 261 1.74 0.68 14.88
N VAL A 262 0.76 0.38 15.74
CA VAL A 262 -0.39 -0.47 15.43
C VAL A 262 -1.64 0.37 15.34
N ARG A 263 -2.47 0.11 14.33
CA ARG A 263 -3.76 0.77 14.15
C ARG A 263 -4.83 -0.24 13.86
N LEU A 264 -6.02 -0.06 14.41
CA LEU A 264 -7.21 -0.76 13.95
C LEU A 264 -7.79 0.02 12.79
N TYR A 265 -8.16 -0.64 11.71
CA TYR A 265 -8.85 -0.02 10.58
C TYR A 265 -10.15 -0.75 10.30
N GLY A 266 -11.11 0.00 9.76
CA GLY A 266 -12.35 -0.52 9.21
C GLY A 266 -12.65 0.14 7.88
N SER A 267 -13.17 -0.62 6.93
CA SER A 267 -13.70 -0.10 5.66
C SER A 267 -15.08 -0.67 5.39
N TYR A 268 -15.95 0.14 4.80
CA TYR A 268 -17.32 -0.24 4.47
C TYR A 268 -17.67 0.29 3.07
N SER A 269 -17.99 -0.60 2.14
CA SER A 269 -18.32 -0.24 0.76
C SER A 269 -19.67 0.45 0.69
N LEU A 270 -19.71 1.61 0.05
CA LEU A 270 -20.92 2.39 -0.21
C LEU A 270 -21.67 1.87 -1.45
N ASN A 271 -20.97 1.18 -2.35
CA ASN A 271 -21.55 0.55 -3.53
C ASN A 271 -21.37 -0.98 -3.51
N ALA A 272 -22.19 -1.66 -4.32
CA ALA A 272 -22.17 -3.10 -4.46
C ALA A 272 -20.86 -3.62 -5.08
N LEU A 273 -20.47 -4.83 -4.69
CA LEU A 273 -19.31 -5.57 -5.18
C LEU A 273 -19.49 -5.99 -6.63
N HIS A 274 -20.72 -6.37 -7.00
CA HIS A 274 -21.08 -6.79 -8.34
C HIS A 274 -21.72 -5.65 -9.12
N LYS A 275 -21.67 -5.75 -10.45
CA LYS A 275 -22.33 -4.78 -11.35
C LYS A 275 -23.85 -4.89 -11.16
N GLU A 276 -24.55 -3.77 -11.29
CA GLU A 276 -26.03 -3.72 -11.19
C GLU A 276 -26.71 -4.69 -12.15
N SER A 277 -26.15 -4.91 -13.35
CA SER A 277 -26.65 -5.88 -14.33
C SER A 277 -26.66 -7.34 -13.85
N THR A 278 -25.98 -7.65 -12.75
CA THR A 278 -25.99 -8.99 -12.15
C THR A 278 -27.18 -9.22 -11.21
N GLY A 279 -27.79 -8.15 -10.71
CA GLY A 279 -28.82 -8.20 -9.67
C GLY A 279 -28.30 -8.54 -8.27
N VAL A 280 -26.99 -8.68 -8.07
CA VAL A 280 -26.36 -9.03 -6.80
C VAL A 280 -25.94 -7.77 -6.04
N ASP A 281 -26.61 -7.51 -4.91
CA ASP A 281 -26.40 -6.33 -4.07
C ASP A 281 -25.65 -6.70 -2.78
N GLN A 282 -24.35 -6.97 -2.93
CA GLN A 282 -23.45 -7.30 -1.84
C GLN A 282 -22.51 -6.13 -1.53
N PHE A 283 -22.47 -5.68 -0.28
CA PHE A 283 -21.65 -4.55 0.17
C PHE A 283 -20.48 -5.04 1.03
N PRO A 284 -19.24 -5.08 0.50
CA PRO A 284 -18.08 -5.53 1.26
C PRO A 284 -17.73 -4.63 2.42
N TYR A 285 -17.30 -5.23 3.52
CA TYR A 285 -16.67 -4.53 4.62
C TYR A 285 -15.45 -5.31 5.11
N ALA A 286 -14.48 -4.58 5.66
CA ALA A 286 -13.29 -5.17 6.25
C ALA A 286 -12.96 -4.51 7.58
N VAL A 287 -12.44 -5.30 8.51
CA VAL A 287 -11.93 -4.82 9.80
C VAL A 287 -10.62 -5.54 10.08
N GLY A 288 -9.61 -4.81 10.53
CA GLY A 288 -8.31 -5.41 10.77
C GLY A 288 -7.31 -4.50 11.45
N VAL A 289 -6.05 -4.92 11.37
CA VAL A 289 -4.89 -4.26 11.94
C VAL A 289 -4.01 -3.73 10.81
N ARG A 290 -3.55 -2.50 10.96
CA ARG A 290 -2.62 -1.79 10.09
C ARG A 290 -1.30 -1.55 10.84
N PHE A 291 -0.20 -1.84 10.16
CA PHE A 291 1.15 -1.62 10.66
C PHE A 291 1.76 -0.42 9.96
N SER A 292 1.91 0.69 10.67
CA SER A 292 2.42 1.93 10.09
C SER A 292 3.20 2.74 11.12
N ASN A 293 4.40 3.19 10.76
CA ASN A 293 5.24 4.05 11.62
C ASN A 293 5.14 5.51 11.17
N TRP A 294 4.53 6.39 11.98
CA TRP A 294 4.32 7.80 11.69
C TRP A 294 5.06 8.72 12.65
#